data_AF-A0A8F1WI34-F1
#
_entry.id   AF-A0A8F1WI34-F1
#
_cell.length_a   1.000
_cell.length_b   1.000
_cell.length_c   1.000
_cell.angle_alpha   90.00
_cell.angle_beta   90.00
_cell.angle_gamma   90.00
#
_symmetry.space_group_name_H-M   'P 1'
#
loop_
_entity.id
_entity.type
_entity.pdbx_description
1 polymer ?
#
loop_
_entity_poly.entity_id
_entity_poly.type
_entity_poly.pdbx_seq_one_letter_code
_entity_poly.pdbx_strand_id
1 'polypeptide(L)' 'MSILAAYRDPESYVAGSAPLNKDAPRYSSDIDIFHDREERVAQAAAVDSAVFKGQ' A
#
# COMPACT_ATOMS: atom_id res chain seq x y z
N MET A 1 -7.75 4.00 3.83
CA MET A 1 -7.06 4.32 2.55
C MET A 1 -6.59 5.78 2.43
N SER A 2 -7.39 6.79 2.82
CA SER A 2 -7.05 8.21 2.60
C SER A 2 -5.71 8.65 3.20
N ILE A 3 -5.34 8.15 4.38
CA ILE A 3 -4.07 8.49 5.03
C ILE A 3 -2.87 7.89 4.28
N LEU A 4 -2.96 6.62 3.87
CA LEU A 4 -1.89 5.95 3.11
C LEU A 4 -1.72 6.58 1.72
N ALA A 5 -2.81 6.92 1.04
CA ALA A 5 -2.78 7.53 -0.30
C ALA A 5 -2.04 8.87 -0.35
N ALA A 6 -2.04 9.64 0.75
CA ALA A 6 -1.37 10.94 0.82
C ALA A 6 0.17 10.85 0.72
N TYR A 7 0.74 9.67 1.00
CA TYR A 7 2.18 9.41 0.96
C TYR A 7 2.60 8.51 -0.22
N ARG A 8 1.66 8.18 -1.12
CA ARG A 8 1.96 7.37 -2.31
C ARG A 8 2.23 8.23 -3.53
N ASP A 9 3.18 7.76 -4.34
CA ASP A 9 3.46 8.34 -5.64
C ASP A 9 2.26 8.12 -6.58
N PRO A 10 1.91 9.06 -7.47
CA PRO A 10 0.85 8.88 -8.46
C PRO A 10 0.95 7.61 -9.32
N GLU A 11 2.15 7.07 -9.54
CA GLU A 11 2.36 5.82 -10.26
C GLU A 11 2.31 4.58 -9.34
N SER A 12 2.07 4.75 -8.03
CA SER A 12 1.88 3.62 -7.11
C SER A 12 0.54 2.94 -7.37
N TYR A 13 0.52 1.62 -7.38
CA TYR A 13 -0.70 0.84 -7.58
C TYR A 13 -0.87 -0.25 -6.53
N VAL A 14 -2.13 -0.51 -6.14
CA VAL A 14 -2.48 -1.59 -5.21
C VAL A 14 -2.54 -2.89 -5.99
N ALA A 15 -1.86 -3.92 -5.50
CA ALA A 15 -1.83 -5.25 -6.10
C ALA A 15 -2.21 -6.33 -5.06
N GLY A 16 -2.08 -7.59 -5.45
CA GLY A 16 -2.35 -8.71 -4.55
C GLY A 16 -3.83 -8.97 -4.33
N SER A 17 -4.16 -9.52 -3.16
CA SER A 17 -5.51 -9.97 -2.83
C SER A 17 -6.49 -8.81 -2.61
N ALA A 18 -6.00 -7.62 -2.29
CA ALA A 18 -6.81 -6.42 -2.06
C ALA A 18 -7.62 -5.97 -3.30
N PRO A 19 -7.03 -5.78 -4.50
CA PRO A 19 -7.79 -5.50 -5.71
C PRO A 19 -8.53 -6.72 -6.24
N LEU A 20 -7.98 -7.94 -6.08
CA LEU A 20 -8.61 -9.18 -6.58
C LEU A 20 -9.92 -9.52 -5.87
N ASN A 21 -10.03 -9.18 -4.59
CA ASN A 21 -11.21 -9.47 -3.78
C ASN A 21 -12.07 -8.23 -3.50
N LYS A 22 -11.90 -7.14 -4.27
CA LYS A 22 -12.61 -5.88 -4.09
C LYS A 22 -14.13 -6.06 -3.96
N ASP A 23 -14.71 -6.96 -4.76
CA ASP A 23 -16.15 -7.23 -4.81
C ASP A 23 -16.48 -8.65 -4.30
N ALA A 24 -15.56 -9.29 -3.59
CA ALA A 24 -15.72 -10.63 -3.04
C ALA A 24 -16.08 -10.59 -1.54
N PRO A 25 -16.75 -11.63 -1.01
CA PRO A 25 -17.12 -11.68 0.41
C PRO A 25 -15.92 -11.88 1.36
N ARG A 26 -14.74 -12.20 0.82
CA ARG A 26 -13.50 -12.34 1.59
C ARG A 26 -12.66 -11.08 1.45
N TYR A 27 -12.17 -10.59 2.58
CA TYR A 27 -11.23 -9.47 2.64
C TYR A 27 -9.82 -9.97 2.97
N SER A 28 -8.82 -9.25 2.48
CA SER A 28 -7.44 -9.39 2.94
C SER A 28 -7.19 -8.40 4.07
N SER A 29 -6.48 -8.84 5.10
CA SER A 29 -5.99 -7.94 6.15
C SER A 29 -4.75 -7.16 5.70
N ASP A 30 -4.04 -7.65 4.69
CA ASP A 30 -2.82 -7.05 4.15
C ASP A 30 -3.09 -6.30 2.84
N ILE A 31 -2.35 -5.21 2.61
CA ILE A 31 -2.42 -4.37 1.42
C ILE A 31 -1.04 -4.31 0.77
N ASP A 32 -0.92 -4.86 -0.44
CA ASP A 32 0.31 -4.80 -1.23
C ASP A 32 0.30 -3.58 -2.15
N ILE A 33 1.33 -2.72 -2.06
CA ILE A 33 1.45 -1.52 -2.90
C ILE A 33 2.79 -1.55 -3.64
N PHE A 34 2.73 -1.47 -4.97
CA PHE A 34 3.88 -1.52 -5.89
C PHE A 34 4.09 -0.17 -6.57
N HIS A 35 5.31 0.05 -7.06
CA HIS A 35 5.70 1.22 -7.86
C HIS A 35 6.94 0.86 -8.70
N ASP A 36 6.98 1.26 -9.96
CA ASP A 36 7.97 0.77 -10.95
C ASP A 36 9.38 1.40 -10.83
N ARG A 37 9.63 2.19 -9.77
CA ARG A 37 10.97 2.72 -9.43
C ARG A 37 11.41 2.17 -8.07
N GLU A 38 12.35 1.21 -8.06
CA GLU A 38 12.80 0.47 -6.86
C GLU A 38 13.10 1.36 -5.64
N GLU A 39 13.74 2.51 -5.84
CA GLU A 39 14.11 3.43 -4.74
C GLU A 39 12.90 4.04 -4.00
N ARG A 40 11.77 4.24 -4.70
CA ARG A 40 10.58 4.87 -4.13
C ARG A 40 9.76 3.87 -3.31
N VAL A 41 9.72 2.60 -3.71
CA VAL A 41 9.05 1.52 -2.93
C VAL A 41 9.72 1.36 -1.56
N ALA A 42 11.06 1.35 -1.53
CA ALA A 42 11.81 1.24 -0.28
C ALA A 42 11.56 2.43 0.67
N GLN A 43 11.53 3.65 0.13
CA GLN A 43 11.18 4.85 0.90
C GLN A 43 9.75 4.80 1.45
N ALA A 44 8.77 4.46 0.62
CA ALA A 44 7.37 4.37 1.04
C ALA A 44 7.15 3.26 2.08
N ALA A 45 7.77 2.10 1.92
CA ALA A 45 7.70 1.01 2.88
C ALA A 45 8.30 1.37 4.25
N ALA A 46 9.41 2.11 4.27
CA ALA A 46 10.03 2.59 5.50
C ALA A 46 9.16 3.62 6.23
N VAL A 47 8.56 4.56 5.49
CA VAL A 47 7.64 5.57 6.03
C VAL A 47 6.38 4.92 6.58
N ASP A 48 5.75 4.02 5.83
CA ASP A 48 4.54 3.32 6.26
C ASP A 48 4.77 2.47 7.51
N SER A 49 5.91 1.78 7.59
CA SER A 49 6.31 1.01 8.76
C SER A 49 6.49 1.87 10.02
N ALA A 50 6.96 3.10 9.87
CA ALA A 50 7.13 4.03 10.98
C ALA A 50 5.78 4.58 11.46
N VAL A 51 4.86 4.87 10.54
CA VAL A 51 3.50 5.33 10.87
C VAL A 51 2.70 4.24 11.59
N PHE A 52 2.84 2.98 11.17
CA PHE A 52 2.12 1.85 11.79
C PHE A 52 2.62 1.49 13.20
N LYS A 53 3.91 1.69 13.50
CA LYS A 53 4.48 1.41 14.84
C LYS A 53 4.22 2.52 15.88
N GLY A 54 3.70 3.67 15.45
CA GLY A 54 3.41 4.83 16.30
C GLY A 54 1.98 4.92 16.81
N GLN A 55 1.14 3.91 16.57
CA GLN A 55 -0.23 3.79 17.09
C GLN A 55 -0.33 2.77 18.23
#